data_AF-A0A9E1ABL5-F1
#
_entry.id   AF-A0A9E1ABL5-F1
#
_cell.length_a   1.000
_cell.length_b   1.000
_cell.length_c   1.000
_cell.angle_alpha   90.00
_cell.angle_beta   90.00
_cell.angle_gamma   90.00
#
_symmetry.space_group_name_H-M   'P 1'
#
loop_
_entity.id
_entity.type
_entity.pdbx_description
1 polymer ?
#
loop_
_entity_poly.entity_id
_entity_poly.type
_entity_poly.pdbx_seq_one_letter_code
_entity_poly.pdbx_strand_id
1 'polypeptide(L)'
;MKKRILLLAAALCLLLSGCGGGLLEREWSSVTPHSAGYWENGDKDTLRADSYQDAVNAILMLVANHAERGVVRCYFGSDAEYAELAAEACNEVQQETDLGAYLLDYITYAGTDERGFYELSLSFGYRRTAEEQEGIINATSTEAIPDLLRAAAAEGADRLVVRVSYFSTDRAGVEQMVRDVQEEKDGGRDAGILAAPWQVSFYPDTDEPGIVEITLK
;
A
#
# COMPACT_ATOMS: atom_id res chain seq x y z
N MET A 1 8.41 68.92 31.31
CA MET A 1 9.31 68.03 30.54
C MET A 1 8.76 66.61 30.28
N LYS A 2 7.72 66.13 31.01
CA LYS A 2 7.13 64.78 30.82
C LYS A 2 6.24 64.59 29.58
N LYS A 3 5.62 65.64 29.03
CA LYS A 3 4.76 65.55 27.83
C LYS A 3 5.51 65.38 26.50
N ARG A 4 6.80 65.74 26.45
CA ARG A 4 7.63 65.60 25.23
C ARG A 4 8.17 64.17 25.04
N ILE A 5 8.33 63.41 26.13
CA ILE A 5 8.81 62.02 26.11
C ILE A 5 7.70 61.06 25.63
N LEU A 6 6.43 61.33 25.97
CA LEU A 6 5.28 60.56 25.48
C LEU A 6 5.04 60.70 23.96
N LEU A 7 5.33 61.87 23.39
CA LEU A 7 5.18 62.10 21.94
C LEU A 7 6.28 61.40 21.13
N LEU A 8 7.48 61.25 21.68
CA LEU A 8 8.59 60.54 21.04
C LEU A 8 8.39 59.01 21.06
N ALA A 9 7.79 58.46 22.13
CA ALA A 9 7.46 57.03 22.20
C ALA A 9 6.31 56.65 21.24
N ALA A 10 5.29 57.50 21.08
CA ALA A 10 4.18 57.26 20.16
C ALA A 10 4.61 57.32 18.68
N ALA A 11 5.56 58.19 18.34
CA ALA A 11 6.12 58.28 16.99
C ALA A 11 6.97 57.04 16.61
N LEU A 12 7.62 56.41 17.60
CA LEU A 12 8.43 55.21 17.38
C LEU A 12 7.58 53.94 17.17
N CYS A 13 6.40 53.85 17.79
CA CYS A 13 5.47 52.73 17.59
C CYS A 13 4.79 52.74 16.20
N LEU A 14 4.63 53.89 15.56
CA LEU A 14 4.05 53.99 14.21
C LEU A 14 5.03 53.54 13.10
N LEU A 15 6.35 53.60 13.35
CA LEU A 15 7.38 53.18 12.40
C LEU A 15 7.67 51.66 12.42
N LEU A 16 7.11 50.92 13.39
CA LEU A 16 7.22 49.47 13.50
C LEU A 16 6.04 48.71 12.86
N SER A 17 5.06 49.42 12.30
CA SER A 17 4.04 48.83 11.42
C SER A 17 4.57 48.77 9.98
N GLY A 18 5.61 47.96 9.80
CA GLY A 18 6.17 47.65 8.49
C GLY A 18 5.17 46.90 7.62
N CYS A 19 4.65 47.61 6.61
CA CYS A 19 4.36 47.12 5.26
C CYS A 19 3.51 45.85 5.12
N GLY A 20 2.40 45.74 5.85
CA GLY A 20 1.26 44.90 5.44
C GLY A 20 0.38 45.66 4.45
N GLY A 21 0.76 45.72 3.17
CA GLY A 21 -0.04 46.46 2.18
C GLY A 21 0.54 46.51 0.77
N GLY A 22 1.49 45.63 0.45
CA GLY A 22 1.92 45.38 -0.93
C GLY A 22 0.87 44.55 -1.65
N LEU A 23 -0.12 45.25 -2.19
CA LEU A 23 -1.11 44.81 -3.16
C LEU A 23 -0.40 44.27 -4.41
N LEU A 24 0.15 43.05 -4.33
CA LEU A 24 0.46 42.24 -5.51
C LEU A 24 -0.83 41.53 -5.87
N GLU A 25 -1.56 42.09 -6.83
CA GLU A 25 -2.46 41.30 -7.67
C GLU A 25 -1.62 40.21 -8.34
N ARG A 26 -1.44 39.10 -7.64
CA ARG A 26 -0.97 37.85 -8.23
C ARG A 26 -2.18 37.25 -8.93
N GLU A 27 -2.39 37.65 -10.18
CA GLU A 27 -3.10 36.78 -11.12
C GLU A 27 -2.28 35.49 -11.20
N TRP A 28 -2.76 34.45 -10.53
CA TRP A 28 -2.27 33.11 -10.70
C TRP A 28 -2.78 32.64 -12.06
N SER A 29 -2.04 32.90 -13.13
CA SER A 29 -2.24 32.16 -14.37
C SER A 29 -1.62 30.77 -14.16
N SER A 30 -2.44 29.78 -13.80
CA SER A 30 -2.00 28.39 -13.86
C SER A 30 -1.90 27.99 -15.32
N VAL A 31 -0.70 27.93 -15.86
CA VAL A 31 -0.45 27.27 -17.14
C VAL A 31 -0.29 25.80 -16.82
N THR A 32 -1.35 25.02 -17.01
CA THR A 32 -1.20 23.57 -17.21
C THR A 32 -0.25 23.35 -18.38
N PRO A 33 0.83 22.56 -18.23
CA PRO A 33 1.59 22.10 -19.38
C PRO A 33 0.59 21.53 -20.37
N HIS A 34 0.65 21.95 -21.63
CA HIS A 34 -0.15 21.33 -22.67
C HIS A 34 0.30 19.86 -22.74
N SER A 35 -0.44 18.96 -22.12
CA SER A 35 -0.34 17.55 -22.42
C SER A 35 -0.87 17.40 -23.83
N ALA A 36 0.05 17.46 -24.80
CA ALA A 36 -0.19 17.01 -26.17
C ALA A 36 -0.33 15.47 -26.21
N GLY A 37 -0.95 14.88 -25.19
CA GLY A 37 -1.42 13.52 -25.18
C GLY A 37 -2.82 13.55 -25.77
N TYR A 38 -2.93 13.08 -27.01
CA TYR A 38 -4.20 12.64 -27.56
C TYR A 38 -4.75 11.55 -26.63
N TRP A 39 -5.65 11.92 -25.73
CA TRP A 39 -6.43 10.95 -24.97
C TRP A 39 -7.48 10.38 -25.91
N GLU A 40 -7.08 9.38 -26.69
CA GLU A 40 -8.05 8.40 -27.13
C GLU A 40 -8.51 7.68 -25.86
N ASN A 41 -9.82 7.62 -25.62
CA ASN A 41 -10.41 6.93 -24.48
C ASN A 41 -10.03 5.45 -24.54
N GLY A 42 -8.85 5.11 -24.00
CA GLY A 42 -8.53 3.74 -23.61
C GLY A 42 -9.46 3.37 -22.48
N ASP A 43 -10.01 2.17 -22.52
CA ASP A 43 -10.84 1.61 -21.47
C ASP A 43 -10.23 1.90 -20.09
N LYS A 44 -11.08 2.16 -19.08
CA LYS A 44 -10.68 2.56 -17.71
C LYS A 44 -9.66 1.61 -17.05
N ASP A 45 -9.43 0.46 -17.65
CA ASP A 45 -8.55 -0.62 -17.19
C ASP A 45 -7.18 -0.65 -17.93
N THR A 46 -6.87 0.39 -18.72
CA THR A 46 -5.58 0.53 -19.43
C THR A 46 -4.62 1.45 -18.68
N LEU A 47 -3.49 0.90 -18.24
CA LEU A 47 -2.43 1.61 -17.53
C LEU A 47 -1.22 1.83 -18.42
N ARG A 48 -0.43 2.86 -18.11
CA ARG A 48 0.82 3.19 -18.81
C ARG A 48 2.01 2.90 -17.90
N ALA A 49 3.05 2.28 -18.44
CA ALA A 49 4.32 2.07 -17.79
C ALA A 49 5.48 2.59 -18.65
N ASP A 50 6.32 3.45 -18.08
CA ASP A 50 7.50 4.04 -18.73
C ASP A 50 8.83 3.41 -18.25
N SER A 51 8.75 2.51 -17.26
CA SER A 51 9.87 1.72 -16.73
C SER A 51 9.37 0.38 -16.18
N TYR A 52 10.30 -0.55 -15.90
CA TYR A 52 9.98 -1.85 -15.30
C TYR A 52 9.19 -1.71 -14.00
N GLN A 53 9.64 -0.81 -13.12
CA GLN A 53 8.96 -0.57 -11.84
C GLN A 53 7.58 0.08 -12.03
N ASP A 54 7.37 0.89 -13.08
CA ASP A 54 6.03 1.37 -13.42
C ASP A 54 5.12 0.22 -13.87
N ALA A 55 5.65 -0.81 -14.55
CA ALA A 55 4.87 -1.98 -14.93
C ALA A 55 4.48 -2.81 -13.70
N VAL A 56 5.42 -3.08 -12.79
CA VAL A 56 5.14 -3.75 -11.49
C VAL A 56 4.07 -2.97 -10.71
N ASN A 57 4.21 -1.66 -10.59
CA ASN A 57 3.24 -0.80 -9.89
C ASN A 57 1.88 -0.75 -10.57
N ALA A 58 1.84 -0.75 -11.91
CA ALA A 58 0.59 -0.80 -12.66
C ALA A 58 -0.16 -2.11 -12.42
N ILE A 59 0.55 -3.25 -12.45
CA ILE A 59 -0.02 -4.56 -12.12
C ILE A 59 -0.52 -4.57 -10.67
N LEU A 60 0.27 -4.05 -9.71
CA LEU A 60 -0.14 -3.92 -8.32
C LEU A 60 -1.40 -3.08 -8.14
N MET A 61 -1.56 -2.01 -8.93
CA MET A 61 -2.77 -1.19 -8.87
C MET A 61 -4.00 -1.95 -9.36
N LEU A 62 -3.87 -2.80 -10.39
CA LEU A 62 -4.95 -3.69 -10.83
C LEU A 62 -5.32 -4.69 -9.73
N VAL A 63 -4.31 -5.29 -9.08
CA VAL A 63 -4.49 -6.21 -7.95
C VAL A 63 -5.15 -5.52 -6.76
N ALA A 64 -4.72 -4.30 -6.43
CA ALA A 64 -5.30 -3.50 -5.34
C ALA A 64 -6.76 -3.11 -5.62
N ASN A 65 -7.14 -2.95 -6.89
CA ASN A 65 -8.53 -2.76 -7.30
C ASN A 65 -9.32 -4.08 -7.43
N HIS A 66 -8.70 -5.21 -7.09
CA HIS A 66 -9.28 -6.54 -7.22
C HIS A 66 -9.79 -6.84 -8.64
N ALA A 67 -9.12 -6.29 -9.65
CA ALA A 67 -9.54 -6.43 -11.05
C ALA A 67 -9.34 -7.86 -11.54
N GLU A 68 -10.32 -8.44 -12.24
CA GLU A 68 -10.18 -9.76 -12.88
C GLU A 68 -9.27 -9.72 -14.10
N ARG A 69 -9.24 -8.58 -14.80
CA ARG A 69 -8.45 -8.33 -16.01
C ARG A 69 -7.97 -6.88 -16.03
N GLY A 70 -6.90 -6.63 -16.77
CA GLY A 70 -6.41 -5.29 -17.05
C GLY A 70 -5.38 -5.28 -18.17
N VAL A 71 -5.04 -4.08 -18.63
CA VAL A 71 -4.06 -3.88 -19.70
C VAL A 71 -2.99 -2.91 -19.22
N VAL A 72 -1.72 -3.23 -19.46
CA VAL A 72 -0.58 -2.34 -19.20
C VAL A 72 0.17 -2.10 -20.51
N ARG A 73 0.29 -0.84 -20.91
CA ARG A 73 1.06 -0.41 -22.08
C ARG A 73 2.46 0.00 -21.65
N CYS A 74 3.46 -0.77 -22.06
CA CYS A 74 4.87 -0.56 -21.75
C CYS A 74 5.56 0.22 -22.87
N TYR A 75 6.11 1.39 -22.54
CA TYR A 75 6.85 2.28 -23.46
C TYR A 75 8.38 2.16 -23.30
N PHE A 76 8.83 1.08 -22.67
CA PHE A 76 10.23 0.79 -22.36
C PHE A 76 10.55 -0.67 -22.70
N GLY A 77 11.83 -1.00 -22.84
CA GLY A 77 12.28 -2.32 -23.30
C GLY A 77 12.31 -2.44 -24.82
N SER A 78 12.66 -3.63 -25.31
CA SER A 78 12.74 -3.96 -26.73
C SER A 78 11.98 -5.25 -27.05
N ASP A 79 11.69 -5.46 -28.34
CA ASP A 79 10.94 -6.63 -28.85
C ASP A 79 11.48 -7.97 -28.32
N ALA A 80 12.80 -8.07 -28.14
CA ALA A 80 13.46 -9.27 -27.66
C ALA A 80 13.29 -9.50 -26.14
N GLU A 81 13.00 -8.44 -25.37
CA GLU A 81 12.97 -8.45 -23.90
C GLU A 81 11.53 -8.47 -23.36
N TYR A 82 10.54 -8.09 -24.15
CA TYR A 82 9.16 -7.91 -23.66
C TYR A 82 8.55 -9.14 -22.97
N ALA A 83 8.81 -10.34 -23.50
CA ALA A 83 8.29 -11.58 -22.91
C ALA A 83 8.92 -11.89 -21.55
N GLU A 84 10.21 -11.60 -21.40
CA GLU A 84 10.97 -11.77 -20.15
C GLU A 84 10.53 -10.72 -19.12
N LEU A 85 10.48 -9.45 -19.52
CA LEU A 85 9.96 -8.35 -18.71
C LEU A 85 8.55 -8.61 -18.17
N ALA A 86 7.65 -9.13 -19.01
CA ALA A 86 6.31 -9.48 -18.60
C ALA A 86 6.30 -10.63 -17.58
N ALA A 87 7.13 -11.65 -17.80
CA ALA A 87 7.27 -12.78 -16.89
C ALA A 87 7.80 -12.34 -15.52
N GLU A 88 8.88 -11.55 -15.53
CA GLU A 88 9.53 -11.02 -14.33
C GLU A 88 8.57 -10.12 -13.54
N ALA A 89 7.91 -9.16 -14.21
CA ALA A 89 6.98 -8.27 -13.53
C ALA A 89 5.79 -9.03 -12.91
N CYS A 90 5.23 -10.01 -13.62
CA CYS A 90 4.15 -10.84 -13.06
C CYS A 90 4.64 -11.69 -11.88
N ASN A 91 5.84 -12.26 -11.98
CA ASN A 91 6.42 -13.08 -10.91
C ASN A 91 6.76 -12.23 -9.68
N GLU A 92 7.37 -11.05 -9.85
CA GLU A 92 7.66 -10.11 -8.77
C GLU A 92 6.38 -9.73 -8.03
N VAL A 93 5.32 -9.33 -8.76
CA VAL A 93 4.03 -9.04 -8.13
C VAL A 93 3.50 -10.26 -7.37
N GLN A 94 3.50 -11.44 -7.98
CA GLN A 94 2.91 -12.62 -7.34
C GLN A 94 3.70 -13.11 -6.11
N GLN A 95 5.04 -13.06 -6.15
CA GLN A 95 5.89 -13.75 -5.17
C GLN A 95 6.60 -12.82 -4.19
N GLU A 96 6.89 -11.59 -4.59
CA GLU A 96 7.74 -10.67 -3.81
C GLU A 96 6.94 -9.51 -3.20
N THR A 97 5.74 -9.23 -3.70
CA THR A 97 4.89 -8.19 -3.12
C THR A 97 3.93 -8.76 -2.09
N ASP A 98 3.68 -7.99 -1.02
CA ASP A 98 2.80 -8.40 0.06
C ASP A 98 1.36 -8.67 -0.40
N LEU A 99 0.77 -7.75 -1.14
CA LEU A 99 -0.59 -7.87 -1.66
C LEU A 99 -0.71 -8.97 -2.71
N GLY A 100 0.22 -9.05 -3.67
CA GLY A 100 0.15 -10.08 -4.69
C GLY A 100 0.31 -11.47 -4.10
N ALA A 101 1.29 -11.65 -3.21
CA ALA A 101 1.51 -12.92 -2.51
C ALA A 101 0.37 -13.31 -1.58
N TYR A 102 -0.40 -12.35 -1.03
CA TYR A 102 -1.55 -12.63 -0.18
C TYR A 102 -2.82 -12.96 -0.99
N LEU A 103 -3.11 -12.19 -2.05
CA LEU A 103 -4.39 -12.20 -2.76
C LEU A 103 -4.45 -13.18 -3.93
N LEU A 104 -3.33 -13.40 -4.63
CA LEU A 104 -3.34 -14.08 -5.92
C LEU A 104 -3.07 -15.58 -5.78
N ASP A 105 -3.78 -16.36 -6.61
CA ASP A 105 -3.45 -17.75 -6.93
C ASP A 105 -2.52 -17.78 -8.16
N TYR A 106 -2.85 -17.00 -9.20
CA TYR A 106 -2.04 -16.87 -10.42
C TYR A 106 -2.26 -15.54 -11.15
N ILE A 107 -1.24 -15.16 -11.93
CA ILE A 107 -1.35 -14.13 -12.98
C ILE A 107 -1.07 -14.83 -14.31
N THR A 108 -1.98 -14.65 -15.27
CA THR A 108 -1.71 -15.00 -16.67
C THR A 108 -1.58 -13.74 -17.49
N TYR A 109 -0.69 -13.77 -18.49
CA TYR A 109 -0.46 -12.63 -19.34
C TYR A 109 -0.34 -13.04 -20.81
N ALA A 110 -0.69 -12.11 -21.69
CA ALA A 110 -0.45 -12.17 -23.12
C ALA A 110 0.03 -10.80 -23.57
N GLY A 111 1.08 -10.76 -24.37
CA GLY A 111 1.64 -9.51 -24.83
C GLY A 111 1.68 -9.39 -26.34
N THR A 112 1.39 -8.19 -26.83
CA THR A 112 1.33 -7.85 -28.24
C THR A 112 2.26 -6.67 -28.50
N ASP A 113 3.16 -6.83 -29.46
CA ASP A 113 3.98 -5.72 -29.95
C ASP A 113 3.14 -4.82 -30.86
N GLU A 114 2.97 -3.58 -30.42
CA GLU A 114 2.24 -2.54 -31.15
C GLU A 114 3.21 -1.41 -31.51
N ARG A 115 2.83 -0.61 -32.52
CA ARG A 115 3.74 0.43 -32.99
C ARG A 115 3.96 1.51 -31.92
N GLY A 116 5.10 1.41 -31.23
CA GLY A 116 5.56 2.37 -30.23
C GLY A 116 5.29 2.00 -28.77
N PHE A 117 4.73 0.82 -28.49
CA PHE A 117 4.59 0.25 -27.15
C PHE A 117 4.29 -1.24 -27.19
N TYR A 118 4.58 -1.95 -26.11
CA TYR A 118 4.14 -3.32 -25.90
C TYR A 118 2.88 -3.34 -25.05
N GLU A 119 1.81 -3.97 -25.56
CA GLU A 119 0.56 -4.10 -24.82
C GLU A 119 0.52 -5.43 -24.06
N LEU A 120 0.53 -5.35 -22.73
CA LEU A 120 0.45 -6.48 -21.82
C LEU A 120 -0.99 -6.65 -21.31
N SER A 121 -1.70 -7.66 -21.80
CA SER A 121 -3.02 -8.05 -21.31
C SER A 121 -2.88 -9.05 -20.16
N LEU A 122 -3.54 -8.76 -19.04
CA LEU A 122 -3.42 -9.50 -17.78
C LEU A 122 -4.76 -10.13 -17.39
N SER A 123 -4.72 -11.28 -16.75
CA SER A 123 -5.86 -11.88 -16.04
C SER A 123 -5.39 -12.45 -14.71
N PHE A 124 -6.19 -12.23 -13.68
CA PHE A 124 -5.85 -12.52 -12.29
C PHE A 124 -6.78 -13.60 -11.73
N GLY A 125 -6.20 -14.70 -11.24
CA GLY A 125 -6.89 -15.67 -10.42
C GLY A 125 -6.69 -15.34 -8.96
N TYR A 126 -7.75 -15.00 -8.24
CA TYR A 126 -7.67 -14.67 -6.81
C TYR A 126 -8.01 -15.88 -5.94
N ARG A 127 -7.22 -16.09 -4.88
CA ARG A 127 -7.52 -17.07 -3.81
C ARG A 127 -8.24 -16.42 -2.62
N ARG A 128 -8.20 -15.08 -2.54
CA ARG A 128 -8.90 -14.26 -1.54
C ARG A 128 -9.95 -13.41 -2.25
N THR A 129 -11.07 -13.21 -1.61
CA THR A 129 -12.16 -12.34 -2.08
C THR A 129 -11.84 -10.86 -1.85
N ALA A 130 -12.57 -9.97 -2.52
CA ALA A 130 -12.44 -8.53 -2.32
C ALA A 130 -12.80 -8.13 -0.87
N GLU A 131 -13.78 -8.78 -0.27
CA GLU A 131 -14.17 -8.55 1.13
C GLU A 131 -13.04 -8.94 2.10
N GLU A 132 -12.33 -10.04 1.83
CA GLU A 132 -11.16 -10.42 2.63
C GLU A 132 -9.99 -9.45 2.47
N GLN A 133 -9.86 -8.80 1.31
CA GLN A 133 -8.88 -7.74 1.08
C GLN A 133 -9.25 -6.46 1.83
N GLU A 134 -10.52 -6.04 1.80
CA GLU A 134 -10.99 -4.88 2.56
C GLU A 134 -10.85 -5.07 4.08
N GLY A 135 -10.90 -6.33 4.54
CA GLY A 135 -10.68 -6.70 5.94
C GLY A 135 -9.23 -6.63 6.41
N ILE A 136 -8.25 -6.35 5.54
CA ILE A 136 -6.84 -6.21 5.93
C ILE A 136 -6.67 -4.97 6.82
N ILE A 137 -6.21 -5.17 8.05
CA ILE A 137 -5.92 -4.07 8.99
C ILE A 137 -4.52 -3.54 8.70
N ASN A 138 -4.40 -2.25 8.41
CA ASN A 138 -3.10 -1.60 8.24
C ASN A 138 -2.56 -1.15 9.61
N ALA A 139 -1.31 -1.53 9.92
CA ALA A 139 -0.60 -1.13 11.12
C ALA A 139 0.81 -0.62 10.81
N THR A 140 1.33 0.27 11.65
CA THR A 140 2.68 0.81 11.45
C THR A 140 3.76 -0.21 11.78
N SER A 141 3.52 -1.08 12.78
CA SER A 141 4.49 -2.00 13.35
C SER A 141 3.83 -3.31 13.80
N THR A 142 4.61 -4.39 13.84
CA THR A 142 4.21 -5.69 14.43
C THR A 142 3.84 -5.58 15.91
N GLU A 143 4.25 -4.52 16.61
CA GLU A 143 3.84 -4.24 18.01
C GLU A 143 2.33 -4.05 18.18
N ALA A 144 1.58 -3.74 17.11
CA ALA A 144 0.13 -3.64 17.17
C ALA A 144 -0.57 -5.01 17.16
N ILE A 145 0.12 -6.07 16.73
CA ILE A 145 -0.47 -7.41 16.56
C ILE A 145 -1.12 -7.95 17.84
N PRO A 146 -0.49 -7.86 19.03
CA PRO A 146 -1.11 -8.38 20.25
C PRO A 146 -2.47 -7.77 20.58
N ASP A 147 -2.59 -6.44 20.47
CA ASP A 147 -3.83 -5.73 20.80
C ASP A 147 -4.93 -5.99 19.75
N LEU A 148 -4.56 -6.01 18.46
CA LEU A 148 -5.47 -6.39 17.38
C LEU A 148 -5.96 -7.84 17.54
N LEU A 149 -5.06 -8.75 17.91
CA LEU A 149 -5.37 -10.17 18.11
C LEU A 149 -6.27 -10.40 19.31
N ARG A 150 -6.04 -9.68 20.43
CA ARG A 150 -6.96 -9.70 21.59
C ARG A 150 -8.36 -9.23 21.21
N ALA A 151 -8.46 -8.14 20.44
CA ALA A 151 -9.75 -7.62 19.97
C ALA A 151 -10.46 -8.65 19.06
N ALA A 152 -9.77 -9.16 18.04
CA ALA A 152 -10.31 -10.17 17.14
C ALA A 152 -10.77 -11.45 17.88
N ALA A 153 -9.96 -11.91 18.84
CA ALA A 153 -10.28 -13.08 19.66
C ALA A 153 -11.50 -12.85 20.57
N ALA A 154 -11.69 -11.64 21.11
CA ALA A 154 -12.84 -11.27 21.94
C ALA A 154 -14.13 -11.15 21.12
N GLU A 155 -14.02 -10.72 19.86
CA GLU A 155 -15.12 -10.69 18.89
C GLU A 155 -15.47 -12.07 18.32
N GLY A 156 -14.67 -13.09 18.63
CA GLY A 156 -14.85 -14.45 18.12
C GLY A 156 -14.51 -14.58 16.64
N ALA A 157 -13.61 -13.74 16.13
CA ALA A 157 -13.13 -13.82 14.76
C ALA A 157 -12.34 -15.11 14.53
N ASP A 158 -12.48 -15.67 13.33
CA ASP A 158 -11.79 -16.88 12.91
C ASP A 158 -10.36 -16.59 12.44
N ARG A 159 -10.13 -15.35 12.01
CA ARG A 159 -8.90 -14.91 11.37
C ARG A 159 -8.68 -13.42 11.58
N LEU A 160 -7.41 -13.05 11.75
CA LEU A 160 -6.91 -11.67 11.72
C LEU A 160 -5.87 -11.55 10.61
N VAL A 161 -5.95 -10.48 9.80
CA VAL A 161 -4.96 -10.19 8.76
C VAL A 161 -4.47 -8.77 8.95
N VAL A 162 -3.15 -8.62 9.12
CA VAL A 162 -2.51 -7.33 9.40
C VAL A 162 -1.44 -7.07 8.35
N ARG A 163 -1.57 -5.94 7.64
CA ARG A 163 -0.51 -5.40 6.79
C ARG A 163 0.31 -4.41 7.60
N VAL A 164 1.61 -4.65 7.72
CA VAL A 164 2.51 -3.80 8.49
C VAL A 164 3.50 -3.07 7.59
N SER A 165 3.73 -1.79 7.90
CA SER A 165 4.71 -0.98 7.16
C SER A 165 6.15 -1.18 7.63
N TYR A 166 6.33 -1.68 8.86
CA TYR A 166 7.65 -1.94 9.45
C TYR A 166 7.60 -3.17 10.35
N PHE A 167 8.49 -4.13 10.10
CA PHE A 167 8.69 -5.28 11.00
C PHE A 167 9.71 -4.90 12.08
N SER A 168 9.25 -4.72 13.32
CA SER A 168 10.14 -4.46 14.47
C SER A 168 10.73 -5.73 15.06
N THR A 169 10.26 -6.90 14.62
CA THR A 169 10.71 -8.22 15.07
C THR A 169 10.66 -9.22 13.91
N ASP A 170 11.36 -10.34 14.06
CA ASP A 170 11.37 -11.41 13.06
C ASP A 170 10.10 -12.29 13.14
N ARG A 171 9.99 -13.26 12.24
CA ARG A 171 8.85 -14.20 12.21
C ARG A 171 8.65 -14.92 13.54
N ALA A 172 9.74 -15.36 14.17
CA ALA A 172 9.70 -16.07 15.45
C ALA A 172 9.16 -15.16 16.58
N GLY A 173 9.51 -13.87 16.56
CA GLY A 173 8.98 -12.87 17.46
C GLY A 173 7.48 -12.65 17.29
N VAL A 174 6.98 -12.55 16.04
CA VAL A 174 5.54 -12.45 15.77
C VAL A 174 4.81 -13.71 16.23
N GLU A 175 5.34 -14.89 15.93
CA GLU A 175 4.75 -16.14 16.41
C GLU A 175 4.72 -16.23 17.94
N GLN A 176 5.75 -15.74 18.62
CA GLN A 176 5.77 -15.67 20.08
C GLN A 176 4.69 -14.73 20.62
N MET A 177 4.52 -13.55 20.01
CA MET A 177 3.43 -12.63 20.37
C MET A 177 2.05 -13.29 20.23
N VAL A 178 1.83 -14.06 19.16
CA VAL A 178 0.58 -14.79 18.93
C VAL A 178 0.35 -15.86 20.00
N ARG A 179 1.41 -16.63 20.35
CA ARG A 179 1.36 -17.64 21.41
C ARG A 179 1.03 -17.01 22.77
N ASP A 180 1.68 -15.91 23.13
CA ASP A 180 1.46 -15.23 24.41
C ASP A 180 -0.01 -14.79 24.55
N VAL A 181 -0.61 -14.22 23.48
CA VAL A 181 -2.03 -13.83 23.47
C VAL A 181 -2.97 -15.04 23.55
N GLN A 182 -2.62 -16.15 22.90
CA GLN A 182 -3.40 -17.38 23.00
C GLN A 182 -3.40 -17.92 24.44
N GLU A 183 -2.23 -17.97 25.08
CA GLU A 183 -2.08 -18.41 26.48
C GLU A 183 -2.87 -17.52 27.44
N GLU A 184 -2.83 -16.19 27.24
CA GLU A 184 -3.66 -15.23 27.98
C GLU A 184 -5.16 -15.55 27.85
N LYS A 185 -5.64 -15.83 26.62
CA LYS A 185 -7.06 -16.13 26.33
C LYS A 185 -7.50 -17.48 26.91
N ASP A 186 -6.64 -18.48 26.82
CA ASP A 186 -6.90 -19.81 27.33
C ASP A 186 -6.82 -19.86 28.86
N GLY A 187 -6.30 -18.79 29.51
CA GLY A 187 -6.55 -18.46 30.91
C GLY A 187 -6.00 -19.48 31.90
N GLY A 188 -4.95 -20.23 31.54
CA GLY A 188 -4.50 -21.37 32.33
C GLY A 188 -5.62 -22.37 32.64
N ARG A 189 -6.64 -22.47 31.77
CA ARG A 189 -7.80 -23.34 31.96
C ARG A 189 -7.34 -24.78 32.18
N ASP A 190 -7.98 -25.41 33.18
CA ASP A 190 -7.88 -26.83 33.53
C ASP A 190 -7.58 -27.69 32.29
N ALA A 191 -6.40 -28.32 32.31
CA ALA A 191 -5.73 -28.99 31.20
C ALA A 191 -6.42 -30.28 30.72
N GLY A 192 -7.72 -30.21 30.44
CA GLY A 192 -8.49 -31.30 29.86
C GLY A 192 -8.45 -31.30 28.33
N ILE A 193 -8.48 -30.11 27.71
CA ILE A 193 -8.48 -29.93 26.25
C ILE A 193 -7.78 -28.58 25.93
N LEU A 194 -6.52 -28.64 25.50
CA LEU A 194 -5.84 -27.46 24.95
C LEU A 194 -6.51 -27.09 23.63
N ALA A 195 -6.80 -25.80 23.42
CA ALA A 195 -7.21 -25.32 22.11
C ALA A 195 -6.09 -25.59 21.09
N ALA A 196 -6.45 -25.81 19.82
CA ALA A 196 -5.46 -25.94 18.77
C ALA A 196 -4.61 -24.66 18.71
N PRO A 197 -3.28 -24.75 18.52
CA PRO A 197 -2.43 -23.58 18.42
C PRO A 197 -2.86 -22.73 17.24
N TRP A 198 -2.94 -21.41 17.44
CA TRP A 198 -3.20 -20.47 16.36
C TRP A 198 -2.08 -20.52 15.31
N GLN A 199 -2.47 -20.47 14.04
CA GLN A 199 -1.52 -20.58 12.92
C GLN A 199 -1.17 -19.20 12.41
N VAL A 200 0.12 -18.97 12.17
CA VAL A 200 0.65 -17.71 11.62
C VAL A 200 1.17 -17.99 10.21
N SER A 201 0.82 -17.13 9.26
CA SER A 201 1.29 -17.16 7.88
C SER A 201 1.78 -15.78 7.46
N PHE A 202 2.84 -15.74 6.66
CA PHE A 202 3.52 -14.51 6.26
C PHE A 202 3.48 -14.36 4.74
N TYR A 203 3.24 -13.13 4.27
CA TYR A 203 3.17 -12.81 2.85
C TYR A 203 3.98 -11.55 2.52
N PRO A 204 4.89 -11.60 1.54
CA PRO A 204 5.35 -12.81 0.84
C PRO A 204 6.02 -13.82 1.81
N ASP A 205 6.17 -15.07 1.38
CA ASP A 205 6.87 -16.09 2.16
C ASP A 205 8.40 -15.92 2.05
N THR A 206 8.89 -14.73 2.37
CA THR A 206 10.31 -14.34 2.38
C THR A 206 10.71 -13.78 3.76
N ASP A 207 11.97 -13.40 3.92
CA ASP A 207 12.47 -12.78 5.15
C ASP A 207 11.92 -11.35 5.38
N GLU A 208 11.31 -10.74 4.36
CA GLU A 208 10.73 -9.40 4.40
C GLU A 208 9.22 -9.44 4.11
N PRO A 209 8.41 -10.07 4.97
CA PRO A 209 6.96 -10.06 4.79
C PRO A 209 6.39 -8.64 4.93
N GLY A 210 5.22 -8.40 4.37
CA GLY A 210 4.43 -7.18 4.57
C GLY A 210 3.04 -7.45 5.18
N ILE A 211 2.54 -8.68 5.07
CA ILE A 211 1.25 -9.11 5.63
C ILE A 211 1.45 -10.33 6.54
N VAL A 212 0.77 -10.32 7.68
CA VAL A 212 0.66 -11.43 8.63
C VAL A 212 -0.80 -11.87 8.71
N GLU A 213 -1.07 -13.14 8.43
CA GLU A 213 -2.36 -13.79 8.63
C GLU A 213 -2.28 -14.70 9.86
N ILE A 214 -3.24 -14.55 10.78
CA ILE A 214 -3.34 -15.35 12.00
C ILE A 214 -4.70 -16.04 11.99
N THR A 215 -4.71 -17.37 12.02
CA THR A 215 -5.93 -18.19 12.11
C THR A 215 -6.15 -18.62 13.56
N LEU A 216 -7.31 -18.27 14.11
CA LEU A 216 -7.65 -18.45 15.53
C LEU A 216 -8.40 -19.77 15.82
N LYS A 217 -8.53 -20.64 14.80
CA LYS A 217 -9.28 -21.90 14.83
C LYS A 217 -8.39 -23.12 14.66
#